data_AF-A0A9F7TCZ9-F1
#
_entry.id   AF-A0A9F7TCZ9-F1
#
_cell.length_a   1.000
_cell.length_b   1.000
_cell.length_c   1.000
_cell.angle_alpha   90.00
_cell.angle_beta   90.00
_cell.angle_gamma   90.00
#
_symmetry.space_group_name_H-M   'P 1'
#
loop_
_entity.id
_entity.type
_entity.pdbx_description
1 polymer ?
#
loop_
_entity_poly.entity_id
_entity_poly.type
_entity_poly.pdbx_seq_one_letter_code
_entity_poly.pdbx_strand_id
1 'polypeptide(L)'
;MEKQEQTEWDAVNRLLQHHGFKPVRFADPAENKNLADLVLLERTSSSELRTMLRTMLTDSERRQALIQELIQSNSKLKQEVEQQQARATRQSHRAEELEGVLAGVKVKVQGLEDSIINKAALQRGQLQQLQQDERDAEMRCQALQLQLSEQVSQVCQLQKKLHLAVKEEEKRASRQNQAFQQFFSRSARLHSPSDQLILDVISVYEAQLQELQEKLKPSVKELKWCKQQLRRMERLVQHTNIRSVQTETEAPPSSSTETQRHVTESQRCITEICSELKVQDVGHVVAAVRARCREADSALRFEKILGDITAVLTDPSAPLALPRRRPDAAAGSELEQIVPTLETWSQQLSALPDLQRFVSTLVKRLLPWQPEDGARPRSECVKVEDVMRMVDTLLDQTAPDDKVLRTPTKPTLQAIVSHFQKLFDVASLRGVYPRMNEVYTRLEEMNNVMRNLRDILDLDDRAPPSEVVNAVARIMTGYGFNQNPLELLGTGDIDSIIVKLKEHEEFFPAFNSLVLELLNTLGAESLEDILPRVRTLKSMTE
;
A
#
# COMPACT_ATOMS: atom_id res chain seq x y z
N MET A 1 83.55 56.27 -19.88
CA MET A 1 83.10 55.06 -19.16
C MET A 1 82.18 55.41 -17.99
N GLU A 2 82.45 56.45 -17.20
CA GLU A 2 81.54 56.95 -16.13
C GLU A 2 80.11 57.21 -16.62
N LYS A 3 79.94 57.78 -17.83
CA LYS A 3 78.61 58.03 -18.41
C LYS A 3 77.73 56.78 -18.53
N GLN A 4 78.32 55.59 -18.73
CA GLN A 4 77.54 54.36 -18.87
C GLN A 4 77.07 53.82 -17.51
N GLU A 5 77.91 53.90 -16.48
CA GLU A 5 77.49 53.55 -15.12
C GLU A 5 76.42 54.51 -14.59
N GLN A 6 76.53 55.80 -14.91
CA GLN A 6 75.51 56.80 -14.62
C GLN A 6 74.15 56.38 -15.20
N THR A 7 74.10 56.05 -16.50
CA THR A 7 72.84 55.67 -17.17
C THR A 7 72.20 54.40 -16.60
N GLU A 8 73.02 53.44 -16.18
CA GLU A 8 72.56 52.18 -15.61
C GLU A 8 72.05 52.36 -14.16
N TRP A 9 72.69 53.25 -13.37
CA TRP A 9 72.19 53.68 -12.06
C TRP A 9 70.94 54.55 -12.17
N ASP A 10 70.82 55.41 -13.18
CA ASP A 10 69.60 56.19 -13.43
C ASP A 10 68.38 55.29 -13.64
N ALA A 11 68.56 54.14 -14.32
CA ALA A 11 67.50 53.15 -14.46
C ALA A 11 67.11 52.49 -13.14
N VAL A 12 68.06 52.21 -12.23
CA VAL A 12 67.76 51.69 -10.88
C VAL A 12 67.13 52.78 -10.01
N ASN A 13 67.59 54.02 -10.11
CA ASN A 13 67.06 55.16 -9.37
C ASN A 13 65.62 55.47 -9.75
N ARG A 14 65.24 55.31 -11.03
CA ARG A 14 63.83 55.40 -11.44
C ARG A 14 62.96 54.37 -10.73
N LEU A 15 63.44 53.12 -10.60
CA LEU A 15 62.73 52.07 -9.86
C LEU A 15 62.67 52.38 -8.36
N LEU A 16 63.79 52.78 -7.76
CA LEU A 16 63.84 53.19 -6.35
C LEU A 16 62.84 54.31 -6.06
N GLN A 17 62.81 55.34 -6.90
CA GLN A 17 61.88 56.46 -6.77
C GLN A 17 60.42 56.04 -6.97
N HIS A 18 60.13 55.12 -7.91
CA HIS A 18 58.80 54.54 -8.08
C HIS A 18 58.30 53.86 -6.80
N HIS A 19 59.22 53.26 -6.04
CA HIS A 19 58.98 52.66 -4.73
C HIS A 19 59.12 53.65 -3.54
N GLY A 20 59.34 54.95 -3.79
CA GLY A 20 59.44 55.97 -2.75
C GLY A 20 60.81 56.06 -2.06
N PHE A 21 61.84 55.37 -2.56
CA PHE A 21 63.21 55.45 -2.05
C PHE A 21 64.00 56.61 -2.69
N LYS A 22 65.00 57.11 -1.97
CA LYS A 22 65.90 58.16 -2.46
C LYS A 22 66.84 57.61 -3.55
N PRO A 23 67.16 58.40 -4.60
CA PRO A 23 68.09 57.97 -5.64
C PRO A 23 69.54 57.93 -5.13
N VAL A 24 70.30 56.96 -5.61
CA VAL A 24 71.75 56.87 -5.43
C VAL A 24 72.43 57.89 -6.34
N ARG A 25 73.27 58.75 -5.76
CA ARG A 25 74.00 59.79 -6.49
C ARG A 25 75.49 59.50 -6.47
N PHE A 26 76.16 59.75 -7.59
CA PHE A 26 77.61 59.81 -7.64
C PHE A 26 78.09 61.08 -6.97
N ALA A 27 79.06 60.95 -6.07
CA ALA A 27 79.63 62.08 -5.35
C ALA A 27 80.73 62.75 -6.19
N ASP A 28 80.70 64.08 -6.26
CA ASP A 28 81.82 64.85 -6.82
C ASP A 28 82.97 64.89 -5.78
N PRO A 29 84.19 64.43 -6.13
CA PRO A 29 85.36 64.49 -5.26
C PRO A 29 85.76 65.90 -4.82
N ALA A 30 85.37 66.95 -5.56
CA ALA A 30 85.69 68.35 -5.24
C ALA A 30 84.72 69.00 -4.24
N GLU A 31 83.46 68.53 -4.18
CA GLU A 31 82.40 69.15 -3.35
C GLU A 31 82.22 68.46 -1.99
N ASN A 32 82.65 67.20 -1.85
CA ASN A 32 82.41 66.41 -0.64
C ASN A 32 83.63 66.36 0.29
N LYS A 33 83.54 67.08 1.43
CA LYS A 33 84.63 67.15 2.43
C LYS A 33 84.58 66.04 3.48
N ASN A 34 83.46 65.31 3.59
CA ASN A 34 83.26 64.25 4.58
C ASN A 34 83.35 62.87 3.92
N LEU A 35 84.50 62.23 4.03
CA LEU A 35 84.74 60.89 3.49
C LEU A 35 83.93 59.79 4.19
N ALA A 36 83.39 60.05 5.38
CA ALA A 36 82.59 59.10 6.15
C ALA A 36 81.19 58.84 5.56
N ASP A 37 80.67 59.76 4.76
CA ASP A 37 79.33 59.67 4.14
C ASP A 37 79.38 59.09 2.72
N LEU A 38 80.57 58.69 2.25
CA LEU A 38 80.83 58.21 0.89
C LEU A 38 81.14 56.72 0.89
N VAL A 39 80.49 55.98 0.00
CA VAL A 39 80.76 54.55 -0.21
C VAL A 39 81.53 54.39 -1.52
N LEU A 40 82.79 53.95 -1.41
CA LEU A 40 83.60 53.56 -2.55
C LEU A 40 83.26 52.12 -2.93
N LEU A 41 82.79 51.92 -4.15
CA LEU A 41 82.43 50.61 -4.67
C LEU A 41 83.34 50.25 -5.83
N GLU A 42 83.86 49.02 -5.81
CA GLU A 42 84.44 48.43 -6.99
C GLU A 42 83.36 48.25 -8.07
N ARG A 43 83.75 48.34 -9.34
CA ARG A 43 82.86 48.25 -10.49
C ARG A 43 82.03 46.97 -10.51
N THR A 44 82.65 45.85 -10.13
CA THR A 44 82.00 44.53 -9.99
C THR A 44 80.92 44.58 -8.91
N SER A 45 81.24 45.05 -7.70
CA SER A 45 80.30 45.19 -6.59
C SER A 45 79.16 46.18 -6.87
N SER A 46 79.44 47.29 -7.57
CA SER A 46 78.43 48.25 -8.04
C SER A 46 77.45 47.62 -9.02
N SER A 47 77.95 46.80 -9.96
CA SER A 47 77.10 46.06 -10.90
C SER A 47 76.23 45.04 -10.18
N GLU A 48 76.80 44.25 -9.28
CA GLU A 48 76.08 43.25 -8.48
C GLU A 48 75.00 43.90 -7.62
N LEU A 49 75.30 44.99 -6.91
CA LEU A 49 74.33 45.73 -6.09
C LEU A 49 73.15 46.24 -6.92
N ARG A 50 73.38 46.75 -8.14
CA ARG A 50 72.28 47.16 -9.03
C ARG A 50 71.41 46.00 -9.46
N THR A 51 72.01 44.86 -9.80
CA THR A 51 71.24 43.66 -10.16
C THR A 51 70.42 43.15 -8.98
N MET A 52 70.99 43.16 -7.77
CA MET A 52 70.33 42.79 -6.53
C MET A 52 69.15 43.73 -6.23
N LEU A 53 69.37 45.05 -6.27
CA LEU A 53 68.32 46.05 -6.05
C LEU A 53 67.19 45.92 -7.07
N ARG A 54 67.50 45.78 -8.37
CA ARG A 54 66.46 45.55 -9.39
C ARG A 54 65.64 44.30 -9.08
N THR A 55 66.32 43.19 -8.80
CA THR A 55 65.66 41.91 -8.52
C THR A 55 64.76 42.03 -7.29
N MET A 56 65.25 42.61 -6.18
CA MET A 56 64.48 42.79 -4.96
C MET A 56 63.25 43.70 -5.16
N LEU A 57 63.39 44.81 -5.89
CA LEU A 57 62.28 45.72 -6.15
C LEU A 57 61.20 45.02 -7.00
N THR A 58 61.60 44.35 -8.08
CA THR A 58 60.66 43.59 -8.93
C THR A 58 59.98 42.44 -8.18
N ASP A 59 60.72 41.74 -7.31
CA ASP A 59 60.15 40.68 -6.47
C ASP A 59 59.16 41.27 -5.44
N SER A 60 59.44 42.46 -4.89
CA SER A 60 58.50 43.15 -4.00
C SER A 60 57.20 43.53 -4.71
N GLU A 61 57.25 44.04 -5.95
CA GLU A 61 56.04 44.34 -6.72
C GLU A 61 55.22 43.07 -6.99
N ARG A 62 55.90 41.98 -7.39
CA ARG A 62 55.27 40.69 -7.63
C ARG A 62 54.60 40.13 -6.37
N ARG A 63 55.27 40.20 -5.22
CA ARG A 63 54.70 39.77 -3.93
C ARG A 63 53.49 40.62 -3.56
N GLN A 64 53.55 41.94 -3.76
CA GLN A 64 52.42 42.83 -3.48
C GLN A 64 51.21 42.50 -4.36
N ALA A 65 51.42 42.22 -5.65
CA ALA A 65 50.36 41.77 -6.56
C ALA A 65 49.73 40.45 -6.09
N LEU A 66 50.56 39.46 -5.72
CA LEU A 66 50.09 38.18 -5.18
C LEU A 66 49.25 38.37 -3.89
N ILE A 67 49.71 39.24 -2.98
CA ILE A 67 48.97 39.54 -1.75
C ILE A 67 47.61 40.15 -2.07
N GLN A 68 47.54 41.08 -3.03
CA GLN A 68 46.27 41.66 -3.45
C GLN A 68 45.33 40.62 -4.07
N GLU A 69 45.84 39.75 -4.94
CA GLU A 69 45.05 38.64 -5.51
C GLU A 69 44.55 37.69 -4.43
N LEU A 70 45.39 37.35 -3.45
CA LEU A 70 45.01 36.51 -2.32
C LEU A 70 43.91 37.17 -1.45
N ILE A 71 44.00 38.47 -1.20
CA ILE A 71 42.96 39.22 -0.47
C ILE A 71 41.64 39.22 -1.24
N GLN A 72 41.68 39.48 -2.56
CA GLN A 72 40.49 39.45 -3.42
C GLN A 72 39.87 38.05 -3.51
N SER A 73 40.70 37.01 -3.62
CA SER A 73 40.25 35.63 -3.63
C SER A 73 39.63 35.23 -2.28
N ASN A 74 40.27 35.59 -1.17
CA ASN A 74 39.76 35.30 0.17
C ASN A 74 38.42 36.01 0.45
N SER A 75 38.29 37.28 0.04
CA SER A 75 37.03 38.02 0.21
C SER A 75 35.89 37.42 -0.62
N LYS A 76 36.18 36.99 -1.86
CA LYS A 76 35.22 36.26 -2.71
C LYS A 76 34.82 34.92 -2.09
N LEU A 77 35.79 34.12 -1.63
CA LEU A 77 35.54 32.84 -0.96
C LEU A 77 34.68 33.03 0.29
N LYS A 78 34.95 34.06 1.09
CA LYS A 78 34.14 34.39 2.26
C LYS A 78 32.69 34.69 1.87
N GLN A 79 32.46 35.48 0.82
CA GLN A 79 31.12 35.77 0.32
C GLN A 79 30.41 34.51 -0.21
N GLU A 80 31.13 33.62 -0.90
CA GLU A 80 30.58 32.35 -1.37
C GLU A 80 30.19 31.44 -0.20
N VAL A 81 31.01 31.35 0.84
CA VAL A 81 30.69 30.60 2.06
C VAL A 81 29.44 31.16 2.74
N GLU A 82 29.33 32.48 2.90
CA GLU A 82 28.14 33.13 3.47
C GLU A 82 26.87 32.84 2.64
N GLN A 83 26.97 32.88 1.31
CA GLN A 83 25.86 32.53 0.43
C GLN A 83 25.46 31.06 0.53
N GLN A 84 26.43 30.15 0.58
CA GLN A 84 26.15 28.71 0.73
C GLN A 84 25.53 28.43 2.11
N GLN A 85 26.00 29.09 3.16
CA GLN A 85 25.41 28.99 4.48
C GLN A 85 23.95 29.46 4.48
N ALA A 86 23.65 30.60 3.85
CA ALA A 86 22.27 31.10 3.71
C ALA A 86 21.36 30.17 2.88
N ARG A 87 21.92 29.48 1.88
CA ARG A 87 21.18 28.45 1.12
C ARG A 87 20.94 27.22 1.97
N ALA A 88 21.93 26.75 2.72
CA ALA A 88 21.82 25.59 3.60
C ALA A 88 20.76 25.82 4.68
N THR A 89 20.73 26.99 5.32
CA THR A 89 19.71 27.32 6.34
C THR A 89 18.30 27.34 5.75
N ARG A 90 18.11 27.88 4.55
CA ARG A 90 16.81 27.83 3.86
C ARG A 90 16.37 26.41 3.54
N GLN A 91 17.29 25.56 3.09
CA GLN A 91 16.97 24.15 2.82
C GLN A 91 16.67 23.37 4.10
N SER A 92 17.39 23.65 5.19
CA SER A 92 17.11 23.08 6.52
C SER A 92 15.70 23.43 6.98
N HIS A 93 15.30 24.70 6.88
CA HIS A 93 13.97 25.13 7.29
C HIS A 93 12.86 24.48 6.45
N ARG A 94 13.06 24.40 5.12
CA ARG A 94 12.12 23.69 4.24
C ARG A 94 12.01 22.21 4.58
N ALA A 95 13.11 21.57 4.98
CA ALA A 95 13.09 20.18 5.42
C ALA A 95 12.26 20.01 6.71
N GLU A 96 12.44 20.90 7.70
CA GLU A 96 11.64 20.92 8.93
C GLU A 96 10.14 21.12 8.66
N GLU A 97 9.78 22.02 7.74
CA GLU A 97 8.38 22.23 7.32
C GLU A 97 7.79 20.96 6.69
N LEU A 98 8.54 20.30 5.81
CA LEU A 98 8.12 19.05 5.17
C LEU A 98 7.99 17.91 6.17
N GLU A 99 8.89 17.82 7.16
CA GLU A 99 8.79 16.86 8.26
C GLU A 99 7.52 17.10 9.10
N GLY A 100 7.18 18.36 9.38
CA GLY A 100 5.93 18.74 10.06
C GLY A 100 4.68 18.32 9.28
N VAL A 101 4.66 18.56 7.97
CA VAL A 101 3.56 18.13 7.09
C VAL A 101 3.46 16.60 7.06
N LEU A 102 4.60 15.90 6.93
CA LEU A 102 4.65 14.44 6.90
C LEU A 102 4.15 13.83 8.22
N ALA A 103 4.52 14.40 9.37
CA ALA A 103 4.00 14.00 10.67
C ALA A 103 2.47 14.18 10.75
N GLY A 104 1.95 15.31 10.25
CA GLY A 104 0.51 15.56 10.18
C GLY A 104 -0.24 14.56 9.28
N VAL A 105 0.33 14.23 8.12
CA VAL A 105 -0.22 13.21 7.22
C VAL A 105 -0.20 11.82 7.88
N LYS A 106 0.89 11.47 8.56
CA LYS A 106 1.00 10.19 9.28
C LYS A 106 -0.09 10.01 10.32
N VAL A 107 -0.38 11.04 11.12
CA VAL A 107 -1.48 11.01 12.11
C VAL A 107 -2.84 10.84 11.43
N LYS A 108 -3.08 11.52 10.30
CA LYS A 108 -4.34 11.38 9.55
C LYS A 108 -4.50 9.98 8.96
N VAL A 109 -3.44 9.42 8.37
CA VAL A 109 -3.45 8.05 7.82
C VAL A 109 -3.73 7.06 8.94
N GLN A 110 -3.04 7.17 10.07
CA GLN A 110 -3.26 6.30 11.22
C GLN A 110 -4.70 6.39 11.74
N GLY A 111 -5.27 7.61 11.84
CA GLY A 111 -6.67 7.79 12.20
C GLY A 111 -7.66 7.17 11.20
N LEU A 112 -7.34 7.19 9.90
CA LEU A 112 -8.15 6.52 8.88
C LEU A 112 -8.04 5.00 8.97
N GLU A 113 -6.83 4.47 9.17
CA GLU A 113 -6.58 3.05 9.40
C GLU A 113 -7.34 2.54 10.61
N ASP A 114 -7.26 3.24 11.74
CA ASP A 114 -7.98 2.92 12.97
C ASP A 114 -9.50 2.97 12.75
N SER A 115 -10.01 3.96 12.01
CA SER A 115 -11.43 4.05 11.65
C SER A 115 -11.90 2.85 10.82
N ILE A 116 -11.10 2.43 9.83
CA ILE A 116 -11.41 1.28 8.98
C ILE A 116 -11.36 -0.01 9.80
N ILE A 117 -10.35 -0.20 10.64
CA ILE A 117 -10.21 -1.36 11.54
C ILE A 117 -11.42 -1.45 12.47
N ASN A 118 -11.82 -0.33 13.09
CA ASN A 118 -12.98 -0.28 13.97
C ASN A 118 -14.30 -0.61 13.23
N LYS A 119 -14.50 -0.06 12.02
CA LYS A 119 -15.67 -0.39 11.19
C LYS A 119 -15.69 -1.86 10.79
N ALA A 120 -14.55 -2.43 10.40
CA ALA A 120 -14.43 -3.84 10.04
C ALA A 120 -14.69 -4.75 11.25
N ALA A 121 -14.18 -4.40 12.43
CA ALA A 121 -14.44 -5.12 13.67
C ALA A 121 -15.93 -5.10 14.04
N LEU A 122 -16.58 -3.94 13.91
CA LEU A 122 -18.02 -3.79 14.15
C LEU A 122 -18.85 -4.65 13.18
N GLN A 123 -18.55 -4.57 11.88
CA GLN A 123 -19.24 -5.38 10.85
C GLN A 123 -19.05 -6.88 11.08
N ARG A 124 -17.85 -7.31 11.49
CA ARG A 124 -17.58 -8.71 11.85
C ARG A 124 -18.40 -9.15 13.06
N GLY A 125 -18.53 -8.31 14.07
CA GLY A 125 -19.40 -8.58 15.23
C GLY A 125 -20.87 -8.73 14.84
N GLN A 126 -21.38 -7.84 13.98
CA GLN A 126 -22.75 -7.93 13.46
C GLN A 126 -22.98 -9.20 12.65
N LEU A 127 -22.02 -9.57 11.78
CA LEU A 127 -22.10 -10.80 10.99
C LEU A 127 -22.11 -12.05 11.88
N GLN A 128 -21.30 -12.07 12.95
CA GLN A 128 -21.30 -13.17 13.92
C GLN A 128 -22.64 -13.28 14.65
N GLN A 129 -23.24 -12.15 15.04
CA GLN A 129 -24.56 -12.14 15.66
C GLN A 129 -25.63 -12.68 14.71
N LEU A 130 -25.66 -12.19 13.46
CA LEU A 130 -26.62 -12.65 12.45
C LEU A 130 -26.47 -14.15 12.14
N GLN A 131 -25.24 -14.66 12.08
CA GLN A 131 -25.01 -16.10 11.91
C GLN A 131 -25.51 -16.90 13.11
N GLN A 132 -25.42 -16.37 14.32
CA GLN A 132 -25.96 -17.03 15.49
C GLN A 132 -27.49 -17.05 15.45
N ASP A 133 -28.10 -15.91 15.11
CA ASP A 133 -29.55 -15.79 14.99
C ASP A 133 -30.11 -16.70 13.88
N GLU A 134 -29.40 -16.84 12.75
CA GLU A 134 -29.72 -17.76 11.65
C GLU A 134 -29.71 -19.22 12.15
N ARG A 135 -28.66 -19.66 12.83
CA ARG A 135 -28.59 -21.02 13.41
C ARG A 135 -29.73 -21.27 14.40
N ASP A 136 -30.01 -20.30 15.27
CA ASP A 136 -31.07 -20.41 16.26
C ASP A 136 -32.46 -20.45 15.60
N ALA A 137 -32.65 -19.73 14.48
CA ALA A 137 -33.87 -19.79 13.69
C ALA A 137 -34.01 -21.14 12.95
N GLU A 138 -32.93 -21.65 12.35
CA GLU A 138 -32.91 -22.96 11.68
C GLU A 138 -33.28 -24.09 12.65
N MET A 139 -32.68 -24.10 13.84
CA MET A 139 -33.01 -25.07 14.90
C MET A 139 -34.49 -25.01 15.28
N ARG A 140 -35.07 -23.81 15.38
CA ARG A 140 -36.50 -23.61 15.65
C ARG A 140 -37.38 -24.13 14.50
N CYS A 141 -37.01 -23.85 13.26
CA CYS A 141 -37.73 -24.35 12.08
C CYS A 141 -37.71 -25.88 12.02
N GLN A 142 -36.57 -26.52 12.26
CA GLN A 142 -36.45 -27.98 12.29
C GLN A 142 -37.33 -28.59 13.39
N ALA A 143 -37.34 -28.01 14.58
CA ALA A 143 -38.20 -28.46 15.68
C ALA A 143 -39.69 -28.37 15.33
N LEU A 144 -40.13 -27.26 14.74
CA LEU A 144 -41.51 -27.08 14.29
C LEU A 144 -41.89 -28.06 13.18
N GLN A 145 -40.96 -28.36 12.28
CA GLN A 145 -41.18 -29.31 11.19
C GLN A 145 -41.35 -30.75 11.72
N LEU A 146 -40.55 -31.13 12.72
CA LEU A 146 -40.73 -32.40 13.45
C LEU A 146 -42.11 -32.45 14.13
N GLN A 147 -42.49 -31.40 14.86
CA GLN A 147 -43.81 -31.32 15.48
C GLN A 147 -44.95 -31.42 14.47
N LEU A 148 -44.85 -30.74 13.32
CA LEU A 148 -45.84 -30.82 12.26
C LEU A 148 -45.96 -32.25 11.71
N SER A 149 -44.83 -32.94 11.51
CA SER A 149 -44.85 -34.33 11.04
C SER A 149 -45.53 -35.27 12.04
N GLU A 150 -45.33 -35.03 13.33
CA GLU A 150 -46.00 -35.78 14.40
C GLU A 150 -47.50 -35.51 14.38
N GLN A 151 -47.93 -34.25 14.28
CA GLN A 151 -49.33 -33.87 14.19
C GLN A 151 -50.02 -34.47 12.95
N VAL A 152 -49.36 -34.46 11.78
CA VAL A 152 -49.87 -35.10 10.56
C VAL A 152 -50.05 -36.60 10.76
N SER A 153 -49.11 -37.27 11.44
CA SER A 153 -49.23 -38.69 11.75
C SER A 153 -50.43 -38.99 12.66
N GLN A 154 -50.67 -38.14 13.67
CA GLN A 154 -51.79 -38.25 14.59
C GLN A 154 -53.12 -38.04 13.86
N VAL A 155 -53.22 -37.02 13.00
CA VAL A 155 -54.40 -36.77 12.15
C VAL A 155 -54.68 -37.96 11.24
N CYS A 156 -53.64 -38.55 10.62
CA CYS A 156 -53.80 -39.74 9.78
C CYS A 156 -54.35 -40.94 10.58
N GLN A 157 -53.86 -41.16 11.80
CA GLN A 157 -54.37 -42.21 12.68
C GLN A 157 -55.83 -41.97 13.07
N LEU A 158 -56.20 -40.73 13.40
CA LEU A 158 -57.57 -40.36 13.74
C LEU A 158 -58.51 -40.51 12.54
N GLN A 159 -58.09 -40.09 11.34
CA GLN A 159 -58.85 -40.29 10.10
C GLN A 159 -59.10 -41.78 9.82
N LYS A 160 -58.09 -42.64 10.03
CA LYS A 160 -58.26 -44.11 9.89
C LYS A 160 -59.27 -44.66 10.88
N LYS A 161 -59.20 -44.26 12.16
CA LYS A 161 -60.15 -44.69 13.19
C LYS A 161 -61.57 -44.22 12.87
N LEU A 162 -61.72 -42.97 12.44
CA LEU A 162 -63.01 -42.40 12.04
C LEU A 162 -63.60 -43.18 10.86
N HIS A 163 -62.81 -43.49 9.83
CA HIS A 163 -63.27 -44.28 8.68
C HIS A 163 -63.75 -45.67 9.07
N LEU A 164 -63.03 -46.35 9.97
CA LEU A 164 -63.44 -47.64 10.49
C LEU A 164 -64.75 -47.54 11.29
N ALA A 165 -64.86 -46.55 12.17
CA ALA A 165 -66.06 -46.30 12.96
C ALA A 165 -67.27 -45.99 12.06
N VAL A 166 -67.10 -45.14 11.04
CA VAL A 166 -68.14 -44.83 10.05
C VAL A 166 -68.56 -46.06 9.27
N LYS A 167 -67.62 -46.88 8.77
CA LYS A 167 -67.97 -48.14 8.09
C LYS A 167 -68.71 -49.12 8.97
N GLU A 168 -68.37 -49.18 10.26
CA GLU A 168 -69.03 -50.07 11.21
C GLU A 168 -70.43 -49.56 11.58
N GLU A 169 -70.60 -48.23 11.68
CA GLU A 169 -71.88 -47.55 11.81
C GLU A 169 -72.78 -47.81 10.60
N GLU A 170 -72.27 -47.63 9.38
CA GLU A 170 -73.00 -47.90 8.13
C GLU A 170 -73.43 -49.36 8.02
N LYS A 171 -72.56 -50.32 8.40
CA LYS A 171 -72.92 -51.74 8.46
C LYS A 171 -74.00 -52.01 9.51
N ARG A 172 -73.94 -51.38 10.67
CA ARG A 172 -74.96 -51.53 11.72
C ARG A 172 -76.28 -50.91 11.31
N ALA A 173 -76.26 -49.71 10.72
CA ALA A 173 -77.41 -49.04 10.14
C ALA A 173 -78.03 -49.88 9.01
N SER A 174 -77.22 -50.45 8.11
CA SER A 174 -77.69 -51.35 7.05
C SER A 174 -78.35 -52.61 7.61
N ARG A 175 -77.76 -53.23 8.64
CA ARG A 175 -78.36 -54.38 9.35
C ARG A 175 -79.69 -54.00 10.00
N GLN A 176 -79.75 -52.86 10.69
CA GLN A 176 -80.99 -52.35 11.27
C GLN A 176 -82.05 -52.07 10.20
N ASN A 177 -81.68 -51.43 9.09
CA ASN A 177 -82.60 -51.07 8.01
C ASN A 177 -83.12 -52.31 7.27
N GLN A 178 -82.26 -53.32 7.06
CA GLN A 178 -82.67 -54.61 6.51
C GLN A 178 -83.61 -55.35 7.45
N ALA A 179 -83.30 -55.39 8.76
CA ALA A 179 -84.19 -55.96 9.76
C ALA A 179 -85.55 -55.22 9.73
N PHE A 180 -85.54 -53.89 9.71
CA PHE A 180 -86.74 -53.07 9.60
C PHE A 180 -87.55 -53.41 8.34
N GLN A 181 -86.93 -53.47 7.16
CA GLN A 181 -87.61 -53.86 5.93
C GLN A 181 -88.18 -55.29 5.97
N GLN A 182 -87.48 -56.24 6.58
CA GLN A 182 -87.99 -57.60 6.79
C GLN A 182 -89.21 -57.64 7.71
N PHE A 183 -89.24 -56.77 8.73
CA PHE A 183 -90.41 -56.62 9.60
C PHE A 183 -91.59 -55.97 8.87
N PHE A 184 -91.37 -54.93 8.06
CA PHE A 184 -92.44 -54.23 7.33
C PHE A 184 -92.96 -54.97 6.08
N SER A 185 -92.15 -55.82 5.45
CA SER A 185 -92.58 -56.66 4.33
C SER A 185 -93.39 -57.89 4.78
N ARG A 186 -93.45 -58.15 6.09
CA ARG A 186 -94.32 -59.17 6.68
C ARG A 186 -95.73 -58.60 6.79
N SER A 187 -96.71 -59.27 6.18
CA SER A 187 -98.13 -58.89 6.33
C SER A 187 -98.52 -58.95 7.82
N ALA A 188 -99.02 -57.86 8.39
CA ALA A 188 -99.45 -57.78 9.79
C ALA A 188 -100.44 -58.92 10.11
N ARG A 189 -100.05 -59.83 11.01
CA ARG A 189 -100.92 -60.91 11.46
C ARG A 189 -101.56 -60.46 12.76
N LEU A 190 -102.87 -60.18 12.73
CA LEU A 190 -103.67 -59.61 13.82
C LEU A 190 -103.63 -60.37 15.17
N HIS A 191 -102.92 -61.50 15.28
CA HIS A 191 -102.76 -62.27 16.53
C HIS A 191 -101.35 -62.91 16.69
N SER A 192 -100.28 -62.25 16.23
CA SER A 192 -98.91 -62.70 16.57
C SER A 192 -98.43 -62.09 17.90
N PRO A 193 -97.99 -62.89 18.89
CA PRO A 193 -97.48 -62.37 20.16
C PRO A 193 -96.22 -61.50 19.98
N SER A 194 -95.48 -61.70 18.89
CA SER A 194 -94.31 -60.88 18.56
C SER A 194 -94.69 -59.48 18.05
N ASP A 195 -95.76 -59.35 17.27
CA ASP A 195 -96.22 -58.06 16.75
C ASP A 195 -96.87 -57.22 17.86
N GLN A 196 -97.52 -57.87 18.85
CA GLN A 196 -98.04 -57.21 20.05
C GLN A 196 -96.91 -56.63 20.92
N LEU A 197 -95.83 -57.40 21.16
CA LEU A 197 -94.65 -56.90 21.88
C LEU A 197 -93.98 -55.71 21.16
N ILE A 198 -94.00 -55.69 19.82
CA ILE A 198 -93.49 -54.55 19.04
C ILE A 198 -94.39 -53.32 19.23
N LEU A 199 -95.71 -53.48 19.19
CA LEU A 199 -96.65 -52.38 19.46
C LEU A 199 -96.51 -51.85 20.89
N ASP A 200 -96.30 -52.73 21.87
CA ASP A 200 -96.07 -52.33 23.26
C ASP A 200 -94.75 -51.52 23.38
N VAL A 201 -93.67 -51.97 22.73
CA VAL A 201 -92.39 -51.23 22.69
C VAL A 201 -92.53 -49.89 21.95
N ILE A 202 -93.26 -49.85 20.83
CA ILE A 202 -93.58 -48.60 20.13
C ILE A 202 -94.37 -47.68 21.04
N SER A 203 -95.37 -48.17 21.78
CA SER A 203 -96.16 -47.37 22.71
C SER A 203 -95.32 -46.78 23.84
N VAL A 204 -94.30 -47.52 24.33
CA VAL A 204 -93.35 -47.03 25.34
C VAL A 204 -92.46 -45.93 24.76
N TYR A 205 -91.94 -46.10 23.53
CA TYR A 205 -91.16 -45.06 22.87
C TYR A 205 -92.01 -43.84 22.47
N GLU A 206 -93.26 -44.03 22.07
CA GLU A 206 -94.21 -42.95 21.80
C GLU A 206 -94.55 -42.19 23.08
N ALA A 207 -94.75 -42.88 24.20
CA ALA A 207 -94.94 -42.26 25.51
C ALA A 207 -93.70 -41.47 25.95
N GLN A 208 -92.49 -42.01 25.77
CA GLN A 208 -91.24 -41.29 26.05
C GLN A 208 -91.02 -40.09 25.11
N LEU A 209 -91.39 -40.21 23.83
CA LEU A 209 -91.36 -39.11 22.87
C LEU A 209 -92.36 -38.02 23.23
N GLN A 210 -93.56 -38.38 23.67
CA GLN A 210 -94.55 -37.44 24.18
C GLN A 210 -94.08 -36.78 25.48
N GLU A 211 -93.45 -37.53 26.39
CA GLU A 211 -92.87 -36.98 27.61
C GLU A 211 -91.72 -36.01 27.31
N LEU A 212 -90.84 -36.33 26.36
CA LEU A 212 -89.79 -35.42 25.89
C LEU A 212 -90.36 -34.22 25.15
N GLN A 213 -91.41 -34.38 24.35
CA GLN A 213 -92.12 -33.26 23.71
C GLN A 213 -92.83 -32.37 24.72
N GLU A 214 -93.42 -32.93 25.78
CA GLU A 214 -94.01 -32.17 26.90
C GLU A 214 -92.92 -31.47 27.72
N LYS A 215 -91.73 -32.07 27.89
CA LYS A 215 -90.56 -31.43 28.52
C LYS A 215 -89.92 -30.35 27.64
N LEU A 216 -90.02 -30.46 26.31
CA LEU A 216 -89.59 -29.40 25.36
C LEU A 216 -90.64 -28.30 25.16
N LYS A 217 -91.94 -28.56 25.39
CA LYS A 217 -92.99 -27.52 25.32
C LYS A 217 -92.73 -26.30 26.21
N PRO A 218 -92.26 -26.41 27.47
CA PRO A 218 -91.87 -25.25 28.27
C PRO A 218 -90.62 -24.57 27.72
N SER A 219 -89.61 -25.31 27.24
CA SER A 219 -88.39 -24.70 26.66
C SER A 219 -88.67 -23.98 25.34
N VAL A 220 -89.63 -24.44 24.53
CA VAL A 220 -90.09 -23.73 23.33
C VAL A 220 -90.92 -22.49 23.68
N LYS A 221 -91.67 -22.49 24.80
CA LYS A 221 -92.35 -21.29 25.31
C LYS A 221 -91.35 -20.26 25.85
N GLU A 222 -90.30 -20.71 26.54
CA GLU A 222 -89.17 -19.88 26.98
C GLU A 222 -88.37 -19.34 25.79
N LEU A 223 -88.14 -20.15 24.75
CA LEU A 223 -87.48 -19.71 23.52
C LEU A 223 -88.32 -18.69 22.74
N LYS A 224 -89.66 -18.83 22.76
CA LYS A 224 -90.60 -17.84 22.21
C LYS A 224 -90.60 -16.55 23.05
N TRP A 225 -90.55 -16.66 24.37
CA TRP A 225 -90.42 -15.50 25.28
C TRP A 225 -89.08 -14.79 25.07
N CYS A 226 -87.96 -15.53 24.98
CA CYS A 226 -86.63 -15.00 24.67
C CYS A 226 -86.57 -14.39 23.26
N LYS A 227 -87.17 -14.99 22.23
CA LYS A 227 -87.32 -14.38 20.89
C LYS A 227 -88.17 -13.10 20.93
N GLN A 228 -89.21 -13.05 21.76
CA GLN A 228 -90.08 -11.88 21.88
C GLN A 228 -89.41 -10.75 22.69
N GLN A 229 -88.60 -11.09 23.70
CA GLN A 229 -87.72 -10.17 24.41
C GLN A 229 -86.60 -9.66 23.52
N LEU A 230 -85.95 -10.52 22.73
CA LEU A 230 -84.99 -10.11 21.69
C LEU A 230 -85.65 -9.15 20.71
N ARG A 231 -86.84 -9.44 20.18
CA ARG A 231 -87.57 -8.49 19.31
C ARG A 231 -88.03 -7.20 20.02
N ARG A 232 -88.11 -7.17 21.34
CA ARG A 232 -88.42 -5.96 22.12
C ARG A 232 -87.15 -5.14 22.37
N MET A 233 -86.04 -5.80 22.71
CA MET A 233 -84.72 -5.20 22.83
C MET A 233 -84.19 -4.71 21.48
N GLU A 234 -84.42 -5.43 20.39
CA GLU A 234 -84.08 -5.07 19.02
C GLU A 234 -84.88 -3.84 18.55
N ARG A 235 -86.16 -3.71 18.96
CA ARG A 235 -86.92 -2.46 18.79
C ARG A 235 -86.33 -1.31 19.61
N LEU A 236 -85.92 -1.55 20.86
CA LEU A 236 -85.25 -0.53 21.69
C LEU A 236 -83.88 -0.12 21.11
N VAL A 237 -83.13 -1.06 20.54
CA VAL A 237 -81.85 -0.83 19.84
C VAL A 237 -82.06 -0.09 18.53
N GLN A 238 -83.09 -0.41 17.74
CA GLN A 238 -83.47 0.36 16.55
C GLN A 238 -83.87 1.80 16.91
N HIS A 239 -84.56 2.03 18.04
CA HIS A 239 -84.89 3.37 18.51
C HIS A 239 -83.70 4.16 19.08
N THR A 240 -82.67 3.52 19.62
CA THR A 240 -81.42 4.18 20.06
C THR A 240 -80.40 4.35 18.93
N ASN A 241 -80.42 3.51 17.90
CA ASN A 241 -79.47 3.55 16.78
C ASN A 241 -79.88 4.48 15.62
N ILE A 242 -81.11 5.03 15.61
CA ILE A 242 -81.53 6.08 14.65
C ILE A 242 -80.95 7.48 15.00
N ARG A 243 -80.17 7.61 16.09
CA ARG A 243 -79.42 8.85 16.40
C ARG A 243 -77.90 8.73 16.25
N SER A 244 -77.35 7.57 15.93
CA SER A 244 -75.91 7.38 15.81
C SER A 244 -75.56 6.64 14.53
N VAL A 245 -75.49 7.43 13.45
CA VAL A 245 -74.53 7.28 12.34
C VAL A 245 -74.65 5.99 11.51
N GLN A 246 -75.06 6.23 10.25
CA GLN A 246 -74.70 5.49 9.05
C GLN A 246 -73.43 4.63 9.20
N THR A 247 -73.56 3.31 9.12
CA THR A 247 -72.64 2.38 8.43
C THR A 247 -73.14 0.94 8.66
N GLU A 248 -73.80 0.35 7.68
CA GLU A 248 -74.08 -1.08 7.64
C GLU A 248 -73.07 -1.76 6.72
N THR A 249 -72.31 -2.72 7.26
CA THR A 249 -71.86 -3.92 6.54
C THR A 249 -71.77 -5.07 7.55
N GLU A 250 -72.74 -5.99 7.39
CA GLU A 250 -72.74 -7.45 7.60
C GLU A 250 -72.25 -8.15 8.88
N ALA A 251 -73.05 -9.12 9.34
CA ALA A 251 -72.71 -10.57 9.38
C ALA A 251 -73.97 -11.41 9.80
N PRO A 252 -73.93 -12.76 9.85
CA PRO A 252 -73.92 -13.83 8.83
C PRO A 252 -75.21 -14.72 9.03
N PRO A 253 -75.29 -16.07 8.88
CA PRO A 253 -74.62 -17.07 8.03
C PRO A 253 -75.62 -17.93 7.21
N SER A 254 -75.24 -18.45 6.05
CA SER A 254 -75.75 -19.76 5.57
C SER A 254 -74.81 -20.35 4.53
N SER A 255 -74.43 -21.60 4.78
CA SER A 255 -73.79 -22.54 3.87
C SER A 255 -74.21 -22.38 2.39
N SER A 256 -73.21 -22.52 1.51
CA SER A 256 -73.31 -22.75 0.05
C SER A 256 -73.09 -21.56 -0.91
N THR A 257 -72.52 -20.42 -0.49
CA THR A 257 -72.33 -19.26 -1.41
C THR A 257 -70.93 -18.66 -1.49
N GLU A 258 -69.96 -19.05 -0.66
CA GLU A 258 -68.59 -18.48 -0.71
C GLU A 258 -67.85 -18.86 -2.00
N THR A 259 -68.01 -20.07 -2.52
CA THR A 259 -67.34 -20.48 -3.77
C THR A 259 -67.92 -19.77 -5.00
N GLN A 260 -69.20 -19.38 -4.98
CA GLN A 260 -69.86 -18.74 -6.13
C GLN A 260 -69.55 -17.23 -6.21
N ARG A 261 -69.45 -16.52 -5.07
CA ARG A 261 -69.06 -15.09 -5.04
C ARG A 261 -67.60 -14.87 -5.41
N HIS A 262 -66.69 -15.72 -4.91
CA HIS A 262 -65.28 -15.69 -5.30
C HIS A 262 -65.08 -15.98 -6.79
N VAL A 263 -65.87 -16.88 -7.39
CA VAL A 263 -65.82 -17.17 -8.84
C VAL A 263 -66.30 -15.98 -9.67
N THR A 264 -67.33 -15.24 -9.23
CA THR A 264 -67.82 -14.06 -9.95
C THR A 264 -66.90 -12.84 -9.83
N GLU A 265 -66.30 -12.61 -8.67
CA GLU A 265 -65.32 -11.52 -8.47
C GLU A 265 -64.00 -11.83 -9.18
N SER A 266 -63.52 -13.08 -9.13
CA SER A 266 -62.32 -13.49 -9.86
C SER A 266 -62.53 -13.46 -11.37
N GLN A 267 -63.72 -13.81 -11.90
CA GLN A 267 -64.03 -13.63 -13.31
C GLN A 267 -64.04 -12.15 -13.72
N ARG A 268 -64.57 -11.25 -12.88
CA ARG A 268 -64.60 -9.81 -13.15
C ARG A 268 -63.19 -9.20 -13.18
N CYS A 269 -62.35 -9.53 -12.20
CA CYS A 269 -60.95 -9.12 -12.18
C CYS A 269 -60.17 -9.68 -13.38
N ILE A 270 -60.42 -10.93 -13.78
CA ILE A 270 -59.76 -11.51 -14.95
C ILE A 270 -60.20 -10.79 -16.24
N THR A 271 -61.48 -10.45 -16.39
CA THR A 271 -61.97 -9.70 -17.57
C THR A 271 -61.41 -8.28 -17.64
N GLU A 272 -61.25 -7.59 -16.50
CA GLU A 272 -60.62 -6.27 -16.44
C GLU A 272 -59.14 -6.35 -16.84
N ILE A 273 -58.39 -7.31 -16.28
CA ILE A 273 -56.98 -7.55 -16.61
C ILE A 273 -56.80 -7.91 -18.10
N CYS A 274 -57.69 -8.74 -18.66
CA CYS A 274 -57.68 -9.08 -20.09
C CYS A 274 -57.92 -7.84 -20.96
N SER A 275 -58.83 -6.95 -20.56
CA SER A 275 -59.13 -5.72 -21.29
C SER A 275 -57.97 -4.71 -21.24
N GLU A 276 -57.30 -4.56 -20.10
CA GLU A 276 -56.15 -3.67 -19.96
C GLU A 276 -54.92 -4.19 -20.72
N LEU A 277 -54.66 -5.50 -20.68
CA LEU A 277 -53.55 -6.11 -21.41
C LEU A 277 -53.84 -6.31 -22.91
N LYS A 278 -55.07 -6.00 -23.36
CA LYS A 278 -55.59 -6.23 -24.73
C LYS A 278 -55.47 -7.69 -25.18
N VAL A 279 -55.75 -8.64 -24.28
CA VAL A 279 -55.67 -10.08 -24.54
C VAL A 279 -57.08 -10.68 -24.54
N GLN A 280 -57.43 -11.45 -25.57
CA GLN A 280 -58.78 -12.03 -25.71
C GLN A 280 -58.97 -13.36 -24.94
N ASP A 281 -57.88 -14.02 -24.55
CA ASP A 281 -57.89 -15.34 -23.92
C ASP A 281 -57.13 -15.35 -22.57
N VAL A 282 -57.77 -15.88 -21.53
CA VAL A 282 -57.28 -15.95 -20.15
C VAL A 282 -55.97 -16.75 -20.05
N GLY A 283 -55.77 -17.74 -20.92
CA GLY A 283 -54.52 -18.51 -20.98
C GLY A 283 -53.28 -17.69 -21.35
N HIS A 284 -53.48 -16.58 -22.08
CA HIS A 284 -52.40 -15.71 -22.55
C HIS A 284 -52.12 -14.52 -21.62
N VAL A 285 -52.95 -14.32 -20.58
CA VAL A 285 -52.79 -13.23 -19.60
C VAL A 285 -51.46 -13.31 -18.88
N VAL A 286 -51.05 -14.51 -18.44
CA VAL A 286 -49.78 -14.68 -17.74
C VAL A 286 -48.59 -14.37 -18.66
N ALA A 287 -48.67 -14.73 -19.94
CA ALA A 287 -47.64 -14.41 -20.91
C ALA A 287 -47.58 -12.90 -21.20
N ALA A 288 -48.74 -12.23 -21.32
CA ALA A 288 -48.83 -10.80 -21.55
C ALA A 288 -48.39 -9.97 -20.33
N VAL A 289 -48.76 -10.38 -19.11
CA VAL A 289 -48.25 -9.78 -17.86
C VAL A 289 -46.74 -9.93 -17.80
N ARG A 290 -46.20 -11.13 -18.06
CA ARG A 290 -44.73 -11.32 -18.07
C ARG A 290 -44.04 -10.50 -19.15
N ALA A 291 -44.64 -10.32 -20.34
CA ALA A 291 -44.10 -9.45 -21.38
C ALA A 291 -44.10 -7.99 -20.93
N ARG A 292 -45.19 -7.51 -20.30
CA ARG A 292 -45.28 -6.16 -19.72
C ARG A 292 -44.33 -5.94 -18.55
N CYS A 293 -44.15 -6.94 -17.69
CA CYS A 293 -43.12 -6.89 -16.64
C CYS A 293 -41.72 -6.82 -17.25
N ARG A 294 -41.42 -7.57 -18.30
CA ARG A 294 -40.13 -7.48 -19.01
C ARG A 294 -39.93 -6.13 -19.71
N GLU A 295 -40.97 -5.57 -20.30
CA GLU A 295 -40.95 -4.23 -20.89
C GLU A 295 -40.72 -3.18 -19.80
N ALA A 296 -41.43 -3.25 -18.66
CA ALA A 296 -41.23 -2.38 -17.52
C ALA A 296 -39.82 -2.51 -16.92
N ASP A 297 -39.32 -3.74 -16.77
CA ASP A 297 -37.95 -4.00 -16.32
C ASP A 297 -36.92 -3.43 -17.31
N SER A 298 -37.19 -3.53 -18.61
CA SER A 298 -36.33 -2.93 -19.64
C SER A 298 -36.38 -1.41 -19.61
N ALA A 299 -37.56 -0.82 -19.39
CA ALA A 299 -37.75 0.63 -19.26
C ALA A 299 -36.98 1.16 -18.04
N LEU A 300 -37.07 0.50 -16.89
CA LEU A 300 -36.29 0.86 -15.69
C LEU A 300 -34.78 0.75 -15.91
N ARG A 301 -34.33 -0.25 -16.69
CA ARG A 301 -32.91 -0.37 -17.08
C ARG A 301 -32.48 0.77 -17.99
N PHE A 302 -33.30 1.15 -18.97
CA PHE A 302 -33.00 2.29 -19.85
C PHE A 302 -33.01 3.60 -19.08
N GLU A 303 -33.96 3.79 -18.17
CA GLU A 303 -34.06 4.97 -17.31
C GLU A 303 -32.83 5.09 -16.40
N LYS A 304 -32.37 3.97 -15.84
CA LYS A 304 -31.11 3.91 -15.07
C LYS A 304 -29.90 4.29 -15.93
N ILE A 305 -29.77 3.72 -17.13
CA ILE A 305 -28.66 4.02 -18.04
C ILE A 305 -28.69 5.51 -18.44
N LEU A 306 -29.86 6.07 -18.70
CA LEU A 306 -30.03 7.50 -19.00
C LEU A 306 -29.65 8.36 -17.78
N GLY A 307 -30.02 7.93 -16.58
CA GLY A 307 -29.59 8.56 -15.32
C GLY A 307 -28.08 8.56 -15.16
N ASP A 308 -27.42 7.43 -15.43
CA ASP A 308 -25.96 7.29 -15.35
C ASP A 308 -25.26 8.18 -16.40
N ILE A 309 -25.74 8.22 -17.64
CA ILE A 309 -25.21 9.11 -18.69
C ILE A 309 -25.40 10.57 -18.31
N THR A 310 -26.56 10.93 -17.78
CA THR A 310 -26.85 12.31 -17.34
C THR A 310 -25.98 12.71 -16.16
N ALA A 311 -25.70 11.79 -15.23
CA ALA A 311 -24.77 12.02 -14.12
C ALA A 311 -23.36 12.35 -14.64
N VAL A 312 -22.86 11.61 -15.64
CA VAL A 312 -21.56 11.89 -16.28
C VAL A 312 -21.55 13.26 -16.99
N LEU A 313 -22.65 13.65 -17.63
CA LEU A 313 -22.76 14.95 -18.32
C LEU A 313 -22.91 16.14 -17.37
N THR A 314 -23.42 15.91 -16.16
CA THR A 314 -23.65 16.96 -15.14
C THR A 314 -22.55 17.02 -14.06
N ASP A 315 -21.57 16.11 -14.10
CA ASP A 315 -20.45 16.11 -13.18
C ASP A 315 -19.62 17.41 -13.33
N PRO A 316 -19.47 18.23 -12.28
CA PRO A 316 -18.67 19.46 -12.32
C PRO A 316 -17.18 19.22 -12.63
N SER A 317 -16.73 17.96 -12.60
CA SER A 317 -15.36 17.52 -12.88
C SER A 317 -15.14 17.16 -14.37
N ALA A 318 -16.19 17.18 -15.21
CA ALA A 318 -16.11 16.78 -16.61
C ALA A 318 -15.37 17.84 -17.46
N PRO A 319 -14.55 17.42 -18.45
CA PRO A 319 -13.78 18.34 -19.27
C PRO A 319 -14.70 19.30 -20.06
N LEU A 320 -14.24 20.56 -20.14
CA LEU A 320 -14.95 21.82 -20.44
C LEU A 320 -15.72 21.93 -21.78
N ALA A 321 -15.95 20.85 -22.52
CA ALA A 321 -16.52 20.88 -23.86
C ALA A 321 -17.93 20.29 -23.98
N LEU A 322 -18.61 20.00 -22.87
CA LEU A 322 -20.00 19.53 -22.93
C LEU A 322 -20.97 20.72 -23.06
N PRO A 323 -22.00 20.64 -23.95
CA PRO A 323 -23.05 21.64 -24.04
C PRO A 323 -23.74 21.76 -22.68
N ARG A 324 -23.42 22.81 -21.92
CA ARG A 324 -23.90 22.99 -20.55
C ARG A 324 -25.42 23.13 -20.56
N ARG A 325 -26.10 22.19 -19.89
CA ARG A 325 -27.56 22.08 -19.71
C ARG A 325 -28.20 23.44 -19.42
N ARG A 326 -29.20 23.85 -20.20
CA ARG A 326 -30.11 24.94 -19.80
C ARG A 326 -31.10 24.41 -18.75
N PRO A 327 -31.31 25.09 -17.61
CA PRO A 327 -32.07 24.53 -16.49
C PRO A 327 -33.57 24.30 -16.72
N ASP A 328 -34.17 24.83 -17.78
CA ASP A 328 -35.64 25.00 -17.87
C ASP A 328 -36.36 24.08 -18.88
N ALA A 329 -35.81 22.92 -19.22
CA ALA A 329 -36.49 21.98 -20.13
C ALA A 329 -37.17 20.84 -19.36
N ALA A 330 -38.48 20.69 -19.55
CA ALA A 330 -39.30 19.63 -18.95
C ALA A 330 -38.75 18.23 -19.25
N ALA A 331 -39.07 17.26 -18.38
CA ALA A 331 -38.55 15.88 -18.35
C ALA A 331 -38.66 15.05 -19.65
N GLY A 332 -39.30 15.56 -20.70
CA GLY A 332 -39.33 14.95 -22.03
C GLY A 332 -38.17 15.36 -22.95
N SER A 333 -37.51 16.50 -22.71
CA SER A 333 -36.46 17.05 -23.59
C SER A 333 -35.03 16.65 -23.21
N GLU A 334 -34.85 15.86 -22.14
CA GLU A 334 -33.52 15.42 -21.70
C GLU A 334 -32.88 14.47 -22.72
N LEU A 335 -33.67 13.57 -23.32
CA LEU A 335 -33.19 12.64 -24.34
C LEU A 335 -32.76 13.35 -25.63
N GLU A 336 -33.51 14.36 -26.06
CA GLU A 336 -33.20 15.15 -27.26
C GLU A 336 -31.90 15.96 -27.12
N GLN A 337 -31.52 16.31 -25.88
CA GLN A 337 -30.28 17.04 -25.60
C GLN A 337 -29.05 16.12 -25.47
N ILE A 338 -29.25 14.86 -25.06
CA ILE A 338 -28.17 13.89 -24.88
C ILE A 338 -27.70 13.31 -26.22
N VAL A 339 -28.62 13.05 -27.16
CA VAL A 339 -28.32 12.38 -28.44
C VAL A 339 -27.20 13.08 -29.25
N PRO A 340 -27.22 14.40 -29.48
CA PRO A 340 -26.15 15.07 -30.24
C PRO A 340 -24.77 14.96 -29.57
N THR A 341 -24.74 14.90 -28.24
CA THR A 341 -23.50 14.74 -27.47
C THR A 341 -22.93 13.34 -27.63
N LEU A 342 -23.78 12.31 -27.58
CA LEU A 342 -23.38 10.92 -27.82
C LEU A 342 -22.91 10.70 -29.27
N GLU A 343 -23.56 11.33 -30.24
CA GLU A 343 -23.11 11.31 -31.65
C GLU A 343 -21.72 11.94 -31.80
N THR A 344 -21.48 13.07 -31.12
CA THR A 344 -20.17 13.75 -31.11
C THR A 344 -19.10 12.88 -30.47
N TRP A 345 -19.39 12.23 -29.34
CA TRP A 345 -18.45 11.31 -28.69
C TRP A 345 -18.16 10.09 -29.55
N SER A 346 -19.17 9.55 -30.23
CA SER A 346 -18.97 8.47 -31.18
C SER A 346 -18.03 8.86 -32.33
N GLN A 347 -18.19 10.08 -32.87
CA GLN A 347 -17.28 10.63 -33.88
C GLN A 347 -15.87 10.88 -33.34
N GLN A 348 -15.74 11.36 -32.10
CA GLN A 348 -14.41 11.56 -31.48
C GLN A 348 -13.71 10.23 -31.21
N LEU A 349 -14.45 9.21 -30.77
CA LEU A 349 -13.94 7.86 -30.58
C LEU A 349 -13.50 7.21 -31.89
N SER A 350 -14.19 7.49 -33.00
CA SER A 350 -13.78 6.98 -34.32
C SER A 350 -12.51 7.65 -34.85
N ALA A 351 -12.22 8.90 -34.46
CA ALA A 351 -10.98 9.64 -34.80
C ALA A 351 -9.78 9.31 -33.89
N LEU A 352 -10.00 8.59 -32.79
CA LEU A 352 -8.98 8.27 -31.79
C LEU A 352 -7.79 7.44 -32.33
N PRO A 353 -7.97 6.45 -33.23
CA PRO A 353 -6.85 5.71 -33.80
C PRO A 353 -5.90 6.58 -34.63
N ASP A 354 -6.45 7.56 -35.35
CA ASP A 354 -5.65 8.51 -36.11
C ASP A 354 -4.85 9.41 -35.18
N LEU A 355 -5.47 9.90 -34.09
CA LEU A 355 -4.76 10.66 -33.06
C LEU A 355 -3.61 9.86 -32.44
N GLN A 356 -3.84 8.61 -32.06
CA GLN A 356 -2.79 7.72 -31.54
C GLN A 356 -1.63 7.56 -32.54
N ARG A 357 -1.95 7.48 -33.84
CA ARG A 357 -0.94 7.39 -34.90
C ARG A 357 -0.10 8.66 -35.00
N PHE A 358 -0.73 9.82 -34.95
CA PHE A 358 -0.03 11.11 -34.95
C PHE A 358 0.84 11.29 -33.70
N VAL A 359 0.31 10.98 -32.52
CA VAL A 359 1.07 11.03 -31.25
C VAL A 359 2.23 10.05 -31.27
N SER A 360 2.03 8.81 -31.73
CA SER A 360 3.12 7.84 -31.91
C SER A 360 4.23 8.37 -32.83
N THR A 361 3.85 9.05 -33.91
CA THR A 361 4.81 9.68 -34.84
C THR A 361 5.59 10.81 -34.16
N LEU A 362 4.90 11.61 -33.33
CA LEU A 362 5.51 12.69 -32.55
C LEU A 362 6.47 12.13 -31.48
N VAL A 363 6.10 11.06 -30.78
CA VAL A 363 6.97 10.35 -29.83
C VAL A 363 8.24 9.88 -30.50
N LYS A 364 8.14 9.21 -31.66
CA LYS A 364 9.31 8.75 -32.42
C LYS A 364 10.24 9.90 -32.83
N ARG A 365 9.67 11.07 -33.13
CA ARG A 365 10.43 12.26 -33.55
C ARG A 365 11.10 12.98 -32.37
N LEU A 366 10.43 13.09 -31.23
CA LEU A 366 10.92 13.85 -30.07
C LEU A 366 11.72 12.99 -29.07
N LEU A 367 11.48 11.67 -29.04
CA LEU A 367 12.06 10.73 -28.08
C LEU A 367 12.57 9.44 -28.79
N PRO A 368 13.56 9.53 -29.70
CA PRO A 368 14.01 8.40 -30.53
C PRO A 368 14.68 7.25 -29.76
N TRP A 369 14.98 7.44 -28.47
CA TRP A 369 15.59 6.42 -27.59
C TRP A 369 14.56 5.55 -26.86
N GLN A 370 13.25 5.79 -27.03
CA GLN A 370 12.25 4.87 -26.48
C GLN A 370 12.30 3.52 -27.23
N PRO A 371 12.24 2.38 -26.53
CA PRO A 371 12.14 1.08 -27.18
C PRO A 371 10.85 1.04 -28.01
N GLU A 372 10.94 0.59 -29.26
CA GLU A 372 9.75 0.29 -30.07
C GLU A 372 8.92 -0.73 -29.29
N ASP A 373 7.79 -0.29 -28.75
CA ASP A 373 6.84 -1.15 -28.03
C ASP A 373 6.41 -2.23 -29.01
N GLY A 374 6.84 -3.47 -28.76
CA GLY A 374 6.67 -4.59 -29.66
C GLY A 374 5.21 -4.71 -30.06
N ALA A 375 4.97 -4.63 -31.37
CA ALA A 375 3.71 -4.89 -32.08
C ALA A 375 2.53 -5.26 -31.16
N ARG A 376 1.79 -4.25 -30.68
CA ARG A 376 0.49 -4.50 -30.06
C ARG A 376 -0.37 -5.26 -31.07
N PRO A 377 -1.04 -6.36 -30.68
CA PRO A 377 -1.94 -7.07 -31.58
C PRO A 377 -3.00 -6.08 -32.06
N ARG A 378 -3.16 -6.01 -33.38
CA ARG A 378 -3.96 -5.04 -34.15
C ARG A 378 -5.48 -5.05 -33.83
N SER A 379 -5.90 -5.79 -32.80
CA SER A 379 -7.28 -6.11 -32.45
C SER A 379 -7.78 -5.47 -31.15
N GLU A 380 -6.93 -4.84 -30.34
CA GLU A 380 -7.40 -4.07 -29.19
C GLU A 380 -7.84 -2.67 -29.61
N CYS A 381 -9.09 -2.32 -29.31
CA CYS A 381 -9.63 -0.99 -29.53
C CYS A 381 -8.76 0.05 -28.81
N VAL A 382 -8.38 1.12 -29.51
CA VAL A 382 -7.55 2.19 -28.97
C VAL A 382 -8.31 2.86 -27.82
N LYS A 383 -7.71 2.90 -26.63
CA LYS A 383 -8.30 3.56 -25.45
C LYS A 383 -7.79 4.99 -25.33
N VAL A 384 -8.67 5.91 -24.92
CA VAL A 384 -8.33 7.32 -24.69
C VAL A 384 -7.21 7.44 -23.65
N GLU A 385 -7.28 6.63 -22.60
CA GLU A 385 -6.28 6.55 -21.53
C GLU A 385 -4.86 6.26 -22.05
N ASP A 386 -4.74 5.41 -23.08
CA ASP A 386 -3.43 5.06 -23.64
C ASP A 386 -2.84 6.23 -24.42
N VAL A 387 -3.66 6.96 -25.17
CA VAL A 387 -3.25 8.16 -25.90
C VAL A 387 -2.89 9.29 -24.93
N MET A 388 -3.68 9.49 -23.87
CA MET A 388 -3.39 10.46 -22.81
C MET A 388 -2.05 10.13 -22.14
N ARG A 389 -1.82 8.88 -21.76
CA ARG A 389 -0.55 8.45 -21.15
C ARG A 389 0.65 8.71 -22.07
N MET A 390 0.50 8.52 -23.38
CA MET A 390 1.55 8.86 -24.35
C MET A 390 1.83 10.36 -24.41
N VAL A 391 0.78 11.20 -24.36
CA VAL A 391 0.92 12.66 -24.35
C VAL A 391 1.51 13.17 -23.03
N ASP A 392 1.09 12.63 -21.88
CA ASP A 392 1.66 12.97 -20.57
C ASP A 392 3.14 12.59 -20.51
N THR A 393 3.48 11.41 -21.03
CA THR A 393 4.88 10.98 -21.14
C THR A 393 5.70 11.92 -22.03
N LEU A 394 5.11 12.45 -23.11
CA LEU A 394 5.76 13.45 -23.94
C LEU A 394 5.97 14.77 -23.21
N LEU A 395 4.93 15.26 -22.51
CA LEU A 395 4.98 16.51 -21.77
C LEU A 395 6.00 16.43 -20.62
N ASP A 396 5.99 15.36 -19.83
CA ASP A 396 6.93 15.14 -18.73
C ASP A 396 8.39 15.04 -19.20
N GLN A 397 8.62 14.44 -20.38
CA GLN A 397 9.98 14.25 -20.91
C GLN A 397 10.50 15.44 -21.71
N THR A 398 9.63 16.36 -22.12
CA THR A 398 10.00 17.57 -22.90
C THR A 398 9.84 18.88 -22.13
N ALA A 399 9.26 18.86 -20.92
CA ALA A 399 9.18 20.02 -20.05
C ALA A 399 10.59 20.47 -19.61
N PRO A 400 10.93 21.77 -19.75
CA PRO A 400 12.16 22.30 -19.20
C PRO A 400 11.98 22.48 -17.69
N ASP A 401 12.50 21.57 -16.88
CA ASP A 401 12.59 21.84 -15.44
C ASP A 401 14.02 21.72 -14.90
N ASP A 402 14.50 22.89 -14.51
CA ASP A 402 15.73 23.17 -13.81
C ASP A 402 15.53 22.78 -12.33
N LYS A 403 16.48 22.04 -11.75
CA LYS A 403 16.67 21.86 -10.30
C LYS A 403 15.73 20.91 -9.55
N VAL A 404 15.71 19.64 -9.92
CA VAL A 404 15.76 18.54 -8.93
C VAL A 404 16.57 17.42 -9.57
N LEU A 405 17.59 16.93 -8.87
CA LEU A 405 18.32 15.73 -9.26
C LEU A 405 17.28 14.62 -9.55
N ARG A 406 17.11 14.29 -10.83
CA ARG A 406 16.34 13.10 -11.24
C ARG A 406 16.80 11.94 -10.38
N THR A 407 15.87 11.24 -9.74
CA THR A 407 16.09 9.83 -9.43
C THR A 407 16.61 9.21 -10.73
N PRO A 408 17.87 8.70 -10.76
CA PRO A 408 18.46 8.32 -12.02
C PRO A 408 17.58 7.24 -12.64
N THR A 409 17.22 7.39 -13.91
CA THR A 409 16.39 6.43 -14.63
C THR A 409 17.00 5.03 -14.49
N LYS A 410 16.17 3.98 -14.39
CA LYS A 410 16.59 2.57 -14.26
C LYS A 410 17.81 2.18 -15.12
N PRO A 411 17.93 2.58 -16.40
CA PRO A 411 19.15 2.32 -17.19
C PRO A 411 20.40 3.05 -16.69
N THR A 412 20.27 4.28 -16.19
CA THR A 412 21.37 5.05 -15.58
C THR A 412 21.81 4.42 -14.26
N LEU A 413 20.86 4.00 -13.43
CA LEU A 413 21.17 3.21 -12.23
C LEU A 413 21.85 1.89 -12.60
N GLN A 414 21.37 1.20 -13.64
CA GLN A 414 21.96 -0.05 -14.10
C GLN A 414 23.37 0.16 -14.69
N ALA A 415 23.63 1.29 -15.35
CA ALA A 415 24.95 1.68 -15.82
C ALA A 415 25.90 1.98 -14.63
N ILE A 416 25.45 2.74 -13.63
CA ILE A 416 26.19 3.03 -12.40
C ILE A 416 26.50 1.71 -11.66
N VAL A 417 25.50 0.85 -11.50
CA VAL A 417 25.63 -0.47 -10.89
C VAL A 417 26.65 -1.33 -11.65
N SER A 418 26.58 -1.35 -12.98
CA SER A 418 27.53 -2.11 -13.81
C SER A 418 28.95 -1.56 -13.71
N HIS A 419 29.09 -0.25 -13.52
CA HIS A 419 30.39 0.39 -13.32
C HIS A 419 30.99 -0.01 -11.97
N PHE A 420 30.21 0.01 -10.89
CA PHE A 420 30.67 -0.47 -9.57
C PHE A 420 30.99 -1.96 -9.55
N GLN A 421 30.23 -2.79 -10.28
CA GLN A 421 30.53 -4.20 -10.45
C GLN A 421 31.88 -4.43 -11.15
N LYS A 422 32.24 -3.60 -12.13
CA LYS A 422 33.57 -3.65 -12.78
C LYS A 422 34.68 -3.07 -11.91
N LEU A 423 34.42 -1.98 -11.19
CA LEU A 423 35.42 -1.33 -10.32
C LEU A 423 35.87 -2.26 -9.18
N PHE A 424 34.97 -3.09 -8.68
CA PHE A 424 35.24 -4.02 -7.57
C PHE A 424 35.36 -5.49 -8.02
N ASP A 425 35.37 -5.78 -9.33
CA ASP A 425 35.42 -7.14 -9.91
C ASP A 425 34.39 -8.12 -9.32
N VAL A 426 33.11 -7.73 -9.31
CA VAL A 426 32.02 -8.53 -8.73
C VAL A 426 30.89 -8.79 -9.72
N ALA A 427 30.50 -10.06 -9.88
CA ALA A 427 29.45 -10.47 -10.81
C ALA A 427 28.02 -10.06 -10.40
N SER A 428 27.79 -9.66 -9.13
CA SER A 428 26.47 -9.28 -8.63
C SER A 428 26.51 -8.14 -7.61
N LEU A 429 25.45 -7.33 -7.57
CA LEU A 429 25.27 -6.21 -6.62
C LEU A 429 25.40 -6.63 -5.16
N ARG A 430 24.96 -7.85 -4.83
CA ARG A 430 25.00 -8.39 -3.48
C ARG A 430 26.43 -8.62 -2.98
N GLY A 431 27.38 -8.82 -3.89
CA GLY A 431 28.79 -8.96 -3.56
C GLY A 431 29.57 -7.63 -3.52
N VAL A 432 29.00 -6.53 -4.02
CA VAL A 432 29.68 -5.22 -4.05
C VAL A 432 29.91 -4.69 -2.63
N TYR A 433 28.89 -4.75 -1.76
CA TYR A 433 29.03 -4.33 -0.36
C TYR A 433 30.05 -5.18 0.42
N PRO A 434 30.00 -6.52 0.38
CA PRO A 434 31.05 -7.37 0.96
C PRO A 434 32.44 -7.03 0.46
N ARG A 435 32.62 -6.85 -0.85
CA ARG A 435 33.92 -6.55 -1.46
C ARG A 435 34.42 -5.16 -1.09
N MET A 436 33.53 -4.18 -1.00
CA MET A 436 33.84 -2.83 -0.56
C MET A 436 34.29 -2.81 0.90
N ASN A 437 33.58 -3.50 1.79
CA ASN A 437 34.02 -3.65 3.18
C ASN A 437 35.36 -4.35 3.27
N GLU A 438 35.59 -5.40 2.48
CA GLU A 438 36.89 -6.07 2.43
C GLU A 438 38.01 -5.12 2.00
N VAL A 439 37.79 -4.27 0.98
CA VAL A 439 38.76 -3.25 0.56
C VAL A 439 39.01 -2.21 1.65
N TYR A 440 37.97 -1.75 2.35
CA TYR A 440 38.12 -0.83 3.48
C TYR A 440 38.90 -1.45 4.63
N THR A 441 38.57 -2.68 5.02
CA THR A 441 39.29 -3.41 6.07
C THR A 441 40.75 -3.63 5.66
N ARG A 442 41.02 -4.06 4.42
CA ARG A 442 42.40 -4.23 3.91
C ARG A 442 43.18 -2.92 3.87
N LEU A 443 42.53 -1.80 3.53
CA LEU A 443 43.15 -0.48 3.50
C LEU A 443 43.47 0.02 4.92
N GLU A 444 42.57 -0.22 5.88
CA GLU A 444 42.82 0.09 7.30
C GLU A 444 43.93 -0.79 7.87
N GLU A 445 43.93 -2.09 7.59
CA GLU A 445 44.99 -3.02 7.95
C GLU A 445 46.34 -2.56 7.37
N MET A 446 46.38 -2.23 6.08
CA MET A 446 47.60 -1.74 5.44
C MET A 446 48.05 -0.41 6.06
N ASN A 447 47.16 0.53 6.31
CA ASN A 447 47.51 1.79 6.99
C ASN A 447 48.02 1.56 8.41
N ASN A 448 47.47 0.57 9.12
CA ASN A 448 47.91 0.19 10.45
C ASN A 448 49.29 -0.46 10.42
N VAL A 449 49.52 -1.41 9.50
CA VAL A 449 50.84 -2.02 9.26
C VAL A 449 51.86 -0.95 8.89
N MET A 450 51.51 0.00 8.01
CA MET A 450 52.39 1.09 7.62
C MET A 450 52.70 2.04 8.78
N ARG A 451 51.76 2.29 9.70
CA ARG A 451 52.01 3.04 10.94
C ARG A 451 52.97 2.28 11.86
N ASN A 452 52.67 1.02 12.15
CA ASN A 452 53.53 0.17 12.99
C ASN A 452 54.94 0.03 12.41
N LEU A 453 55.08 -0.10 11.09
CA LEU A 453 56.40 -0.16 10.45
C LEU A 453 57.13 1.17 10.52
N ARG A 454 56.45 2.33 10.46
CA ARG A 454 57.09 3.62 10.69
C ARG A 454 57.59 3.73 12.13
N ASP A 455 56.77 3.34 13.10
CA ASP A 455 57.14 3.34 14.52
C ASP A 455 58.34 2.45 14.81
N ILE A 456 58.35 1.22 14.28
CA ILE A 456 59.45 0.25 14.49
C ILE A 456 60.75 0.71 13.80
N LEU A 457 60.63 1.37 12.64
CA LEU A 457 61.77 1.86 11.87
C LEU A 457 62.19 3.29 12.26
N ASP A 458 61.54 3.88 13.27
CA ASP A 458 61.73 5.24 13.76
C ASP A 458 61.68 6.29 12.63
N LEU A 459 60.72 6.11 11.71
CA LEU A 459 60.46 7.01 10.59
C LEU A 459 59.33 7.97 10.96
N ASP A 460 59.38 9.21 10.44
CA ASP A 460 58.30 10.19 10.61
C ASP A 460 56.94 9.61 10.17
N ASP A 461 55.88 9.87 10.94
CA ASP A 461 54.48 9.50 10.64
C ASP A 461 54.04 9.95 9.24
N ARG A 462 54.66 11.01 8.71
CA ARG A 462 54.41 11.55 7.36
C ARG A 462 55.21 10.87 6.25
N ALA A 463 56.05 9.89 6.57
CA ALA A 463 56.89 9.21 5.58
C ALA A 463 56.04 8.46 4.53
N PRO A 464 56.33 8.65 3.22
CA PRO A 464 55.61 7.97 2.16
C PRO A 464 55.88 6.45 2.20
N PRO A 465 54.91 5.61 1.78
CA PRO A 465 55.05 4.16 1.86
C PRO A 465 56.28 3.58 1.16
N SER A 466 56.75 4.22 0.08
CA SER A 466 57.97 3.84 -0.63
C SER A 466 59.23 3.97 0.23
N GLU A 467 59.27 4.95 1.14
CA GLU A 467 60.42 5.17 2.02
C GLU A 467 60.48 4.13 3.14
N VAL A 468 59.33 3.76 3.69
CA VAL A 468 59.19 2.66 4.66
C VAL A 468 59.63 1.35 4.02
N VAL A 469 59.17 1.03 2.81
CA VAL A 469 59.57 -0.18 2.08
C VAL A 469 61.07 -0.19 1.78
N ASN A 470 61.65 0.96 1.39
CA ASN A 470 63.08 1.08 1.17
C ASN A 470 63.88 0.95 2.48
N ALA A 471 63.37 1.43 3.61
CA ALA A 471 63.99 1.24 4.92
C ALA A 471 63.97 -0.23 5.33
N VAL A 472 62.84 -0.94 5.15
CA VAL A 472 62.75 -2.40 5.34
C VAL A 472 63.73 -3.13 4.42
N ALA A 473 63.80 -2.76 3.15
CA ALA A 473 64.73 -3.34 2.18
C ALA A 473 66.20 -3.08 2.54
N ARG A 474 66.52 -1.90 3.09
CA ARG A 474 67.86 -1.56 3.61
C ARG A 474 68.22 -2.36 4.86
N ILE A 475 67.29 -2.65 5.75
CA ILE A 475 67.54 -3.52 6.91
C ILE A 475 67.77 -4.96 6.44
N MET A 476 66.94 -5.44 5.50
CA MET A 476 67.08 -6.77 4.89
C MET A 476 68.42 -6.94 4.17
N THR A 477 68.96 -5.87 3.57
CA THR A 477 70.25 -5.91 2.85
C THR A 477 71.46 -5.52 3.72
N GLY A 478 71.28 -4.68 4.74
CA GLY A 478 72.34 -4.14 5.59
C GLY A 478 72.81 -5.08 6.69
N TYR A 479 71.96 -5.99 7.15
CA TYR A 479 72.31 -7.03 8.14
C TYR A 479 72.89 -8.31 7.52
N GLY A 480 73.63 -8.22 6.41
CA GLY A 480 74.34 -9.39 5.84
C GLY A 480 73.46 -10.64 5.61
N PHE A 481 72.14 -10.47 5.47
CA PHE A 481 71.19 -11.53 5.19
C PHE A 481 71.26 -11.86 3.70
N ASN A 482 72.34 -12.54 3.29
CA ASN A 482 72.49 -13.08 1.93
C ASN A 482 71.66 -14.36 1.70
N GLN A 483 70.60 -14.57 2.47
CA GLN A 483 69.66 -15.68 2.30
C GLN A 483 68.26 -15.11 2.17
N ASN A 484 67.49 -15.64 1.22
CA ASN A 484 66.09 -15.28 1.08
C ASN A 484 65.40 -15.42 2.44
N PRO A 485 64.54 -14.48 2.88
CA PRO A 485 63.82 -14.61 4.15
C PRO A 485 62.98 -15.90 4.22
N LEU A 486 62.63 -16.47 3.06
CA LEU A 486 62.00 -17.79 2.90
C LEU A 486 62.91 -18.97 3.30
N GLU A 487 64.22 -18.86 3.17
CA GLU A 487 65.17 -19.92 3.58
C GLU A 487 65.44 -19.90 5.08
N LEU A 488 65.44 -18.73 5.73
CA LEU A 488 65.62 -18.62 7.19
C LEU A 488 64.39 -19.11 7.98
N LEU A 489 63.19 -18.83 7.45
CA LEU A 489 61.94 -19.34 8.01
C LEU A 489 61.69 -20.81 7.62
N GLY A 490 62.41 -21.34 6.63
CA GLY A 490 62.35 -22.73 6.17
C GLY A 490 60.95 -23.23 5.79
N THR A 491 60.00 -22.33 5.55
CA THR A 491 58.57 -22.69 5.51
C THR A 491 57.84 -21.81 4.51
N GLY A 492 57.27 -22.44 3.48
CA GLY A 492 56.43 -21.78 2.47
C GLY A 492 54.99 -21.55 2.94
N ASP A 493 54.66 -21.89 4.19
CA ASP A 493 53.28 -21.92 4.70
C ASP A 493 53.14 -21.23 6.07
N ILE A 494 52.10 -20.41 6.21
CA ILE A 494 51.86 -19.54 7.38
C ILE A 494 51.67 -20.38 8.65
N ASP A 495 51.07 -21.57 8.53
CA ASP A 495 50.85 -22.47 9.67
C ASP A 495 52.16 -22.99 10.26
N SER A 496 53.19 -23.18 9.44
CA SER A 496 54.50 -23.61 9.92
C SER A 496 55.27 -22.47 10.60
N ILE A 497 55.05 -21.21 10.18
CA ILE A 497 55.57 -20.01 10.85
C ILE A 497 54.92 -19.86 12.22
N ILE A 498 53.60 -20.09 12.34
CA ILE A 498 52.88 -20.03 13.63
C ILE A 498 53.37 -21.11 14.60
N VAL A 499 53.62 -22.34 14.12
CA VAL A 499 54.19 -23.42 14.94
C VAL A 499 55.59 -23.06 15.42
N LYS A 500 56.47 -22.56 14.55
CA LYS A 500 57.82 -22.13 14.95
C LYS A 500 57.84 -20.93 15.89
N LEU A 501 56.90 -19.99 15.74
CA LEU A 501 56.72 -18.89 16.70
C LEU A 501 56.29 -19.40 18.07
N LYS A 502 55.36 -20.37 18.12
CA LYS A 502 54.98 -21.04 19.38
C LYS A 502 56.15 -21.80 20.00
N GLU A 503 56.92 -22.55 19.21
CA GLU A 503 58.12 -23.23 19.68
C GLU A 503 59.16 -22.24 20.23
N HIS A 504 59.30 -21.07 19.60
CA HIS A 504 60.16 -20.00 20.11
C HIS A 504 59.61 -19.37 21.40
N GLU A 505 58.30 -19.16 21.53
CA GLU A 505 57.69 -18.69 22.78
C GLU A 505 57.84 -19.67 23.94
N GLU A 506 57.88 -20.98 23.69
CA GLU A 506 58.13 -21.99 24.72
C GLU A 506 59.63 -22.18 25.01
N PHE A 507 60.47 -22.17 23.98
CA PHE A 507 61.91 -22.38 24.12
C PHE A 507 62.63 -21.18 24.73
N PHE A 508 62.28 -19.96 24.30
CA PHE A 508 63.03 -18.76 24.69
C PHE A 508 63.02 -18.47 26.19
N PRO A 509 61.90 -18.63 26.93
CA PRO A 509 61.91 -18.48 28.39
C PRO A 509 62.79 -19.52 29.08
N ALA A 510 62.75 -20.78 28.63
CA ALA A 510 63.58 -21.85 29.18
C ALA A 510 65.07 -21.62 28.89
N PHE A 511 65.40 -21.23 27.65
CA PHE A 511 66.74 -20.85 27.24
C PHE A 511 67.25 -19.62 28.00
N ASN A 512 66.44 -18.57 28.12
CA ASN A 512 66.79 -17.37 28.85
C ASN A 512 67.00 -17.66 30.35
N SER A 513 66.18 -18.53 30.95
CA SER A 513 66.37 -18.98 32.33
C SER A 513 67.70 -19.73 32.48
N LEU A 514 68.02 -20.66 31.58
CA LEU A 514 69.29 -21.39 31.58
C LEU A 514 70.49 -20.45 31.41
N VAL A 515 70.38 -19.47 30.51
CA VAL A 515 71.40 -18.45 30.28
C VAL A 515 71.60 -17.59 31.52
N LEU A 516 70.53 -17.14 32.18
CA LEU A 516 70.63 -16.35 33.40
C LEU A 516 71.24 -17.16 34.56
N GLU A 517 70.92 -18.45 34.67
CA GLU A 517 71.59 -19.35 35.61
C GLU A 517 73.08 -19.52 35.29
N LEU A 518 73.44 -19.69 34.02
CA LEU A 518 74.83 -19.75 33.56
C LEU A 518 75.59 -18.45 33.86
N LEU A 519 74.99 -17.30 33.58
CA LEU A 519 75.57 -15.98 33.89
C LEU A 519 75.83 -15.82 35.38
N ASN A 520 74.85 -16.17 36.23
CA ASN A 520 74.97 -16.09 37.68
C ASN A 520 76.02 -17.06 38.23
N THR A 521 76.05 -18.30 37.74
CA THR A 521 77.00 -19.33 38.20
C THR A 521 78.44 -19.03 37.77
N LEU A 522 78.63 -18.42 36.59
CA LEU A 522 79.95 -18.04 36.05
C LEU A 522 80.38 -16.61 36.45
N GLY A 523 79.48 -15.85 37.07
CA GLY A 523 79.68 -14.42 37.40
C GLY A 523 79.94 -13.56 36.16
N ALA A 524 79.25 -13.85 35.05
CA ALA A 524 79.34 -13.14 33.79
C ALA A 524 78.20 -12.12 33.66
N GLU A 525 78.49 -10.93 33.11
CA GLU A 525 77.50 -9.84 33.00
C GLU A 525 76.75 -9.87 31.66
N SER A 526 77.34 -10.48 30.62
CA SER A 526 76.72 -10.59 29.30
C SER A 526 76.80 -12.01 28.73
N LEU A 527 75.88 -12.37 27.83
CA LEU A 527 75.83 -13.68 27.17
C LEU A 527 77.15 -14.02 26.44
N GLU A 528 77.83 -13.00 25.90
CA GLU A 528 79.11 -13.14 25.18
C GLU A 528 80.26 -13.55 26.11
N ASP A 529 80.14 -13.27 27.41
CA ASP A 529 81.15 -13.56 28.43
C ASP A 529 81.07 -15.01 28.96
N ILE A 530 79.96 -15.72 28.68
CA ILE A 530 79.74 -17.10 29.15
C ILE A 530 80.81 -18.04 28.59
N LEU A 531 81.00 -18.08 27.27
CA LEU A 531 81.93 -19.00 26.62
C LEU A 531 83.40 -18.76 27.01
N PRO A 532 83.91 -17.49 27.04
CA PRO A 532 85.23 -17.19 27.58
C PRO A 532 85.43 -17.70 29.00
N ARG A 533 84.45 -17.48 29.89
CA ARG A 533 84.55 -17.88 31.30
C ARG A 533 84.52 -19.39 31.52
N VAL A 534 83.69 -20.10 30.77
CA VAL A 534 83.68 -21.57 30.77
C VAL A 534 85.01 -22.12 30.28
N ARG A 535 85.61 -21.52 29.24
CA ARG A 535 86.93 -21.93 28.74
C ARG A 535 88.03 -21.70 29.78
N THR A 536 88.01 -20.58 30.50
CA THR A 536 88.97 -20.33 31.59
C THR A 536 88.79 -21.31 32.76
N LEU A 537 87.57 -21.66 33.14
CA LEU A 537 87.31 -22.66 34.17
C LEU A 537 87.78 -24.06 33.75
N LYS A 538 87.56 -24.42 32.48
CA LYS A 538 88.05 -25.69 31.92
C LYS A 538 89.58 -25.77 31.95
N SER A 539 90.29 -24.67 31.64
CA SER A 539 91.76 -24.64 31.73
C SER A 539 92.32 -24.63 33.16
N MET A 540 91.48 -24.44 34.20
CA MET A 540 91.89 -24.55 35.61
C MET A 540 91.59 -25.93 36.21
N THR A 541 90.89 -26.81 35.48
CA THR A 541 90.53 -28.17 35.93
C THR A 541 91.27 -29.28 35.17
N GLU A 542 91.98 -28.94 34.10
CA GLU A 542 93.09 -29.73 33.52
C GLU A 542 94.42 -29.26 34.15
#